data_AF-A0A9J7LPR9-F1
#
_entry.id   AF-A0A9J7LPR9-F1
#
_cell.length_a   1.000
_cell.length_b   1.000
_cell.length_c   1.000
_cell.angle_alpha   90.00
_cell.angle_beta   90.00
_cell.angle_gamma   90.00
#
_symmetry.space_group_name_H-M   'P 1'
#
loop_
_entity.id
_entity.type
_entity.pdbx_description
1 polymer ?
#
loop_
_entity_poly.entity_id
_entity_poly.type
_entity_poly.pdbx_seq_one_letter_code
_entity_poly.pdbx_strand_id
1 'polypeptide(L)'
;MEVPPKIYECIEGSTARRGSTDEVDGIPGDSKRNYNLLDLVRTPNIRKITVVMIIVSLNTVCIYIGLLFGTSQLAGSHYLNFILGACVEAVGMLTAGVTMRRWGRKRSTVGFSLLAGVSCVATAAVPSGLGHVTTALATVGRFGASSTFAILDIYCTELFPTVIRHMGVGTTIMVSRVGGIVAPFLSLLGNVWRPLPLLTLGVLSCVTTMVVTVLPETHGVPLPNTLQDSENIRR
;
A
#
# COMPACT_ATOMS: atom_id res chain seq x y z
N MET A 1 -24.39 6.72 44.96
CA MET A 1 -25.40 6.21 44.02
C MET A 1 -25.02 4.78 43.72
N GLU A 2 -25.33 3.87 44.64
CA GLU A 2 -24.98 2.44 44.52
C GLU A 2 -26.02 1.74 43.65
N VAL A 3 -25.54 1.05 42.62
CA VAL A 3 -26.39 0.34 41.67
C VAL A 3 -26.98 -0.90 42.36
N PRO A 4 -28.31 -1.11 42.30
CA PRO A 4 -28.98 -2.18 43.04
C PRO A 4 -28.53 -3.59 42.58
N PRO A 5 -28.41 -4.55 43.51
CA PRO A 5 -27.81 -5.88 43.26
C PRO A 5 -28.53 -6.72 42.20
N LYS A 6 -29.82 -6.46 41.95
CA LYS A 6 -30.60 -7.15 40.90
C LYS A 6 -30.12 -6.91 39.48
N ILE A 7 -29.39 -5.82 39.23
CA ILE A 7 -28.86 -5.52 37.89
C ILE A 7 -27.64 -6.41 37.58
N TYR A 8 -26.84 -6.77 38.58
CA TYR A 8 -25.69 -7.66 38.40
C TYR A 8 -26.12 -9.10 38.05
N GLU A 9 -27.15 -9.63 38.71
CA GLU A 9 -27.71 -10.96 38.38
C GLU A 9 -28.31 -11.01 36.96
N CYS A 10 -28.88 -9.89 36.50
CA CYS A 10 -29.45 -9.80 35.16
C CYS A 10 -28.36 -9.78 34.08
N ILE A 11 -27.20 -9.16 34.36
CA ILE A 11 -26.04 -9.14 33.48
C ILE A 11 -25.39 -10.54 33.42
N GLU A 12 -25.17 -11.19 34.55
CA GLU A 12 -24.61 -12.56 34.59
C GLU A 12 -25.51 -13.58 33.89
N GLY A 13 -26.83 -13.51 34.11
CA GLY A 13 -27.80 -14.36 33.41
C GLY A 13 -27.86 -14.13 31.90
N SER A 14 -27.60 -12.90 31.44
CA SER A 14 -27.56 -12.52 30.02
C SER A 14 -26.26 -12.96 29.34
N THR A 15 -25.12 -12.90 30.04
CA THR A 15 -23.84 -13.48 29.57
C THR A 15 -23.86 -15.00 29.56
N ALA A 16 -24.52 -15.64 30.54
CA ALA A 16 -24.64 -17.10 30.60
C ALA A 16 -25.53 -17.66 29.48
N ARG A 17 -26.59 -16.94 29.05
CA ARG A 17 -27.41 -17.35 27.88
C ARG A 17 -26.74 -17.06 26.54
N ARG A 18 -25.87 -16.04 26.46
CA ARG A 18 -25.14 -15.72 25.23
C ARG A 18 -23.97 -16.66 24.96
N GLY A 19 -23.55 -17.44 25.96
CA GLY A 19 -22.55 -18.50 25.80
C GLY A 19 -23.08 -19.84 25.24
N SER A 20 -24.40 -20.00 25.10
CA SER A 20 -25.03 -21.32 24.83
C SER A 20 -25.75 -21.43 23.49
N THR A 21 -25.65 -20.45 22.59
CA THR A 21 -26.41 -20.46 21.31
C THR A 21 -25.58 -20.29 20.04
N ASP A 22 -24.24 -20.33 20.11
CA ASP A 22 -23.38 -20.27 18.91
C ASP A 22 -22.57 -21.56 18.68
N GLU A 23 -23.16 -22.73 18.97
CA GLU A 23 -22.73 -24.02 18.40
C GLU A 23 -23.86 -24.61 17.56
N VAL A 24 -23.72 -24.54 16.23
CA VAL A 24 -24.17 -25.40 15.10
C VAL A 24 -23.95 -24.52 13.83
N ASP A 25 -23.06 -24.76 12.87
CA ASP A 25 -22.64 -26.02 12.24
C ASP A 25 -21.30 -25.85 11.47
N GLY A 26 -20.37 -26.81 11.63
CA GLY A 26 -19.52 -27.29 10.54
C GLY A 26 -18.19 -26.60 10.21
N ILE A 27 -17.20 -26.55 11.12
CA ILE A 27 -15.78 -26.63 10.73
C ILE A 27 -15.07 -27.67 11.63
N PRO A 28 -14.60 -28.81 11.10
CA PRO A 28 -13.92 -29.83 11.90
C PRO A 28 -12.59 -29.26 12.40
N GLY A 29 -12.29 -29.55 13.68
CA GLY A 29 -11.19 -28.94 14.43
C GLY A 29 -9.85 -28.98 13.71
N ASP A 30 -9.24 -27.80 13.51
CA ASP A 30 -7.79 -27.70 13.47
C ASP A 30 -7.34 -27.28 14.87
N SER A 31 -6.38 -28.02 15.40
CA SER A 31 -5.71 -27.73 16.66
C SER A 31 -5.24 -26.27 16.69
N LYS A 32 -4.94 -25.70 17.86
CA LYS A 32 -4.19 -24.44 18.01
C LYS A 32 -2.89 -24.48 17.19
N ARG A 33 -2.96 -24.22 15.89
CA ARG A 33 -1.79 -24.04 15.03
C ARG A 33 -1.25 -22.67 15.36
N ASN A 34 -0.08 -22.65 15.99
CA ASN A 34 0.71 -21.44 16.10
C ASN A 34 1.15 -21.05 14.68
N TYR A 35 0.33 -20.26 14.00
CA TYR A 35 0.67 -19.69 12.70
C TYR A 35 1.91 -18.81 12.91
N ASN A 36 3.02 -19.24 12.33
CA ASN A 36 4.30 -18.55 12.44
C ASN A 36 4.64 -17.85 11.11
N LEU A 37 5.58 -16.91 11.11
CA LEU A 37 6.05 -16.23 9.89
C LEU A 37 6.47 -17.22 8.78
N LEU A 38 6.92 -18.42 9.18
CA LEU A 38 7.26 -19.52 8.28
C LEU A 38 6.08 -20.07 7.47
N ASP A 39 4.85 -19.98 7.97
CA ASP A 39 3.66 -20.44 7.22
C ASP A 39 3.32 -19.49 6.04
N LEU A 40 3.82 -18.25 6.07
CA LEU A 40 3.73 -17.30 4.95
C LEU A 40 4.58 -17.76 3.74
N VAL A 41 5.66 -18.50 4.00
CA VAL A 41 6.63 -18.98 2.99
C VAL A 41 6.33 -20.42 2.57
N ARG A 42 5.48 -21.13 3.32
CA ARG A 42 5.23 -22.56 3.17
C ARG A 42 4.45 -22.91 1.90
N THR A 43 3.45 -22.12 1.53
CA THR A 43 2.63 -22.37 0.34
C THR A 43 3.17 -21.59 -0.87
N PRO A 44 3.39 -22.22 -2.03
CA PRO A 44 4.06 -21.59 -3.18
C PRO A 44 3.31 -20.39 -3.76
N ASN A 45 1.97 -20.37 -3.69
CA ASN A 45 1.15 -19.28 -4.20
C ASN A 45 1.21 -18.04 -3.29
N ILE A 46 1.06 -18.22 -1.98
CA ILE A 46 1.18 -17.15 -0.98
C ILE A 46 2.59 -16.57 -0.98
N ARG A 47 3.62 -17.42 -1.13
CA ARG A 47 5.01 -16.96 -1.26
C ARG A 47 5.20 -16.05 -2.47
N LYS A 48 4.70 -16.43 -3.66
CA LYS A 48 4.78 -15.59 -4.87
C LYS A 48 4.10 -14.25 -4.65
N ILE A 49 2.89 -14.25 -4.10
CA ILE A 49 2.12 -13.05 -3.78
C ILE A 49 2.89 -12.14 -2.81
N THR A 50 3.44 -12.72 -1.74
CA THR A 50 4.18 -11.99 -0.70
C THR A 50 5.45 -11.35 -1.27
N VAL A 51 6.24 -12.11 -2.03
CA VAL A 51 7.48 -11.59 -2.65
C VAL A 51 7.17 -10.46 -3.62
N VAL A 52 6.15 -10.65 -4.45
CA VAL A 52 5.72 -9.64 -5.41
C VAL A 52 5.23 -8.38 -4.70
N MET A 53 4.41 -8.50 -3.65
CA MET A 53 3.98 -7.34 -2.87
C MET A 53 5.11 -6.64 -2.15
N ILE A 54 6.06 -7.37 -1.58
CA ILE A 54 7.25 -6.79 -0.97
C ILE A 54 8.03 -5.93 -1.98
N ILE A 55 8.24 -6.44 -3.20
CA ILE A 55 8.95 -5.70 -4.26
C ILE A 55 8.17 -4.43 -4.65
N VAL A 56 6.86 -4.54 -4.89
CA VAL A 56 6.03 -3.40 -5.30
C VAL A 56 5.94 -2.36 -4.19
N SER A 57 5.76 -2.77 -2.93
CA SER A 57 5.66 -1.87 -1.78
C SER A 57 7.00 -1.19 -1.47
N LEU A 58 8.12 -1.90 -1.60
CA LEU A 58 9.45 -1.31 -1.47
C LEU A 58 9.68 -0.21 -2.53
N ASN A 59 9.41 -0.51 -3.81
CA ASN A 59 9.56 0.47 -4.88
C ASN A 59 8.62 1.67 -4.69
N THR A 60 7.36 1.43 -4.32
CA THR A 60 6.36 2.49 -4.13
C THR A 60 6.74 3.43 -2.99
N VAL A 61 7.20 2.90 -1.84
CA VAL A 61 7.69 3.74 -0.73
C VAL A 61 8.93 4.52 -1.14
N CYS A 62 9.84 3.90 -1.88
CA CYS A 62 11.04 4.59 -2.37
C CYS A 62 10.68 5.77 -3.30
N ILE A 63 9.75 5.57 -4.23
CA ILE A 63 9.25 6.62 -5.14
C ILE A 63 8.54 7.74 -4.36
N TYR A 64 7.65 7.35 -3.44
CA TYR A 64 6.89 8.30 -2.63
C TYR A 64 7.83 9.20 -1.80
N ILE A 65 8.77 8.60 -1.07
CA ILE A 65 9.73 9.34 -0.25
C ILE A 65 10.69 10.16 -1.13
N GLY A 66 11.13 9.62 -2.28
CA GLY A 66 11.97 10.36 -3.24
C GLY A 66 11.28 11.63 -3.76
N LEU A 67 10.01 11.55 -4.15
CA LEU A 67 9.21 12.69 -4.59
C LEU A 67 8.88 13.66 -3.45
N LEU A 68 8.66 13.15 -2.24
CA LEU A 68 8.47 13.95 -1.02
C LEU A 68 9.69 14.85 -0.76
N PHE A 69 10.90 14.29 -0.83
CA PHE A 69 12.15 15.06 -0.67
C PHE A 69 12.45 15.98 -1.87
N GLY A 70 12.12 15.57 -3.09
CA GLY A 70 12.29 16.41 -4.27
C GLY A 70 11.40 17.66 -4.21
N THR A 71 10.13 17.49 -3.86
CA THR A 71 9.15 18.59 -3.77
C THR A 71 9.39 19.53 -2.59
N SER A 72 9.99 19.05 -1.50
CA SER A 72 10.30 19.89 -0.33
C SER A 72 11.53 20.79 -0.52
N GLN A 73 12.43 20.44 -1.45
CA GLN A 73 13.62 21.20 -1.83
C GLN A 73 13.40 22.18 -3.00
N LEU A 74 12.17 22.29 -3.51
CA LEU A 74 11.84 23.16 -4.64
C LEU A 74 11.82 24.64 -4.24
N ALA A 75 12.19 25.51 -5.19
CA ALA A 75 12.28 26.96 -5.00
C ALA A 75 10.94 27.58 -4.58
N GLY A 76 10.93 28.31 -3.45
CA GLY A 76 9.74 28.92 -2.84
C GLY A 76 9.82 28.93 -1.32
N SER A 77 8.72 29.28 -0.63
CA SER A 77 8.66 29.11 0.82
C SER A 77 8.37 27.64 1.17
N HIS A 78 9.22 27.06 2.01
CA HIS A 78 9.13 25.66 2.41
C HIS A 78 7.75 25.30 3.02
N TYR A 79 7.16 26.24 3.78
CA TYR A 79 5.83 26.11 4.37
C TYR A 79 4.73 25.95 3.33
N LEU A 80 4.74 26.72 2.23
CA LEU A 80 3.72 26.62 1.19
C LEU A 80 3.84 25.29 0.42
N ASN A 81 5.06 24.87 0.09
CA ASN A 81 5.30 23.58 -0.57
C ASN A 81 4.85 22.40 0.31
N PHE A 82 5.02 22.51 1.64
CA PHE A 82 4.53 21.50 2.58
C PHE A 82 3.01 21.43 2.63
N ILE A 83 2.33 22.58 2.76
CA ILE A 83 0.85 22.64 2.77
C ILE A 83 0.28 22.12 1.45
N LEU A 84 0.84 22.55 0.31
CA LEU A 84 0.44 22.06 -1.01
C LEU A 84 0.65 20.56 -1.14
N GLY A 85 1.79 20.04 -0.68
CA GLY A 85 2.08 18.62 -0.66
C GLY A 85 1.04 17.82 0.15
N ALA A 86 0.69 18.32 1.34
CA ALA A 86 -0.32 17.69 2.19
C ALA A 86 -1.73 17.71 1.56
N CYS A 87 -2.13 18.83 0.95
CA CYS A 87 -3.38 18.93 0.20
C CYS A 87 -3.41 17.95 -0.97
N VAL A 88 -2.33 17.87 -1.76
CA VAL A 88 -2.21 16.95 -2.89
C VAL A 88 -2.29 15.49 -2.43
N GLU A 89 -1.67 15.15 -1.29
CA GLU A 89 -1.76 13.80 -0.72
C GLU A 89 -3.18 13.45 -0.29
N ALA A 90 -3.87 14.36 0.41
CA ALA A 90 -5.26 14.15 0.82
C ALA A 90 -6.18 13.93 -0.40
N VAL A 91 -6.04 14.76 -1.43
CA VAL A 91 -6.78 14.60 -2.69
C VAL A 91 -6.40 13.29 -3.39
N GLY A 92 -5.11 12.91 -3.36
CA GLY A 92 -4.60 11.65 -3.89
C GLY A 92 -5.24 10.43 -3.24
N MET A 93 -5.40 10.43 -1.92
CA MET A 93 -6.04 9.33 -1.17
C MET A 93 -7.55 9.25 -1.46
N LEU A 94 -8.24 10.39 -1.54
CA LEU A 94 -9.68 10.42 -1.86
C LEU A 94 -9.94 9.92 -3.29
N THR A 95 -9.17 10.40 -4.26
CA THR A 95 -9.26 9.97 -5.66
C THR A 95 -8.90 8.51 -5.84
N ALA A 96 -7.89 8.01 -5.12
CA ALA A 96 -7.56 6.58 -5.07
C ALA A 96 -8.75 5.74 -4.60
N GLY A 97 -9.42 6.15 -3.52
CA GLY A 97 -10.60 5.46 -2.99
C GLY A 97 -11.76 5.38 -3.99
N VAL A 98 -12.05 6.47 -4.68
CA VAL A 98 -13.12 6.52 -5.71
C VAL A 98 -12.74 5.68 -6.94
N THR A 99 -11.50 5.79 -7.42
CA THR A 99 -11.03 5.10 -8.63
C THR A 99 -10.98 3.59 -8.42
N MET A 100 -10.49 3.14 -7.26
CA MET A 100 -10.48 1.74 -6.86
C MET A 100 -11.88 1.10 -6.89
N ARG A 101 -12.91 1.83 -6.45
CA ARG A 101 -14.30 1.36 -6.47
C ARG A 101 -14.87 1.24 -7.88
N ARG A 102 -14.42 2.07 -8.83
CA ARG A 102 -14.98 2.13 -10.19
C ARG A 102 -14.26 1.21 -11.18
N TRP A 103 -12.93 1.18 -11.14
CA TRP A 103 -12.07 0.52 -12.15
C TRP A 103 -11.30 -0.70 -11.63
N GLY A 104 -11.45 -1.05 -10.34
CA GLY A 104 -10.71 -2.13 -9.70
C GLY A 104 -9.32 -1.71 -9.21
N ARG A 105 -8.72 -2.53 -8.34
CA ARG A 105 -7.45 -2.22 -7.66
C ARG A 105 -6.28 -2.17 -8.64
N LYS A 106 -6.09 -3.23 -9.43
CA LYS A 106 -4.96 -3.40 -10.36
C LYS A 106 -4.84 -2.28 -11.40
N ARG A 107 -5.93 -1.99 -12.12
CA ARG A 107 -5.94 -0.96 -13.18
C ARG A 107 -5.68 0.43 -12.61
N SER A 108 -6.23 0.71 -11.43
CA SER A 108 -5.98 1.97 -10.72
C SER A 108 -4.51 2.11 -10.34
N THR A 109 -3.90 1.08 -9.74
CA THR A 109 -2.47 1.07 -9.39
C THR A 109 -1.58 1.28 -10.62
N VAL A 110 -1.86 0.59 -11.73
CA VAL A 110 -1.12 0.77 -13.00
C VAL A 110 -1.27 2.20 -13.53
N GLY A 111 -2.49 2.75 -13.55
CA GLY A 111 -2.75 4.10 -14.06
C GLY A 111 -2.03 5.19 -13.25
N PHE A 112 -2.13 5.15 -11.92
CA PHE A 112 -1.46 6.13 -11.06
C PHE A 112 0.06 5.96 -11.03
N SER A 113 0.56 4.71 -11.08
CA SER A 113 2.00 4.46 -11.12
C SER A 113 2.61 4.96 -12.43
N LEU A 114 1.95 4.72 -13.58
CA LEU A 114 2.36 5.27 -14.87
C LEU A 114 2.32 6.79 -14.89
N LEU A 115 1.28 7.41 -14.32
CA LEU A 115 1.21 8.87 -14.20
C LEU A 115 2.40 9.42 -13.40
N ALA A 116 2.77 8.75 -12.31
CA ALA A 116 3.96 9.11 -11.52
C ALA A 116 5.27 8.93 -12.32
N GLY A 117 5.42 7.85 -13.08
CA GLY A 117 6.61 7.60 -13.90
C GLY A 117 6.76 8.60 -15.04
N VAL A 118 5.68 8.84 -15.80
CA VAL A 118 5.67 9.80 -16.92
C VAL A 118 5.94 11.22 -16.43
N SER A 119 5.35 11.63 -15.31
CA SER A 119 5.64 12.94 -14.72
C SER A 119 7.09 13.07 -14.24
N CYS A 120 7.70 12.01 -13.67
CA CYS A 120 9.12 12.03 -13.30
C CYS A 120 10.03 12.20 -14.53
N VAL A 121 9.79 11.44 -15.60
CA VAL A 121 10.56 11.52 -16.85
C VAL A 121 10.36 12.89 -17.53
N ALA A 122 9.12 13.38 -17.56
CA ALA A 122 8.82 14.71 -18.09
C ALA A 122 9.53 15.80 -17.27
N THR A 123 9.58 15.67 -15.94
CA THR A 123 10.31 16.62 -15.07
C THR A 123 11.81 16.64 -15.39
N ALA A 124 12.40 15.48 -15.71
CA ALA A 124 13.81 15.38 -16.09
C ALA A 124 14.12 16.01 -17.46
N ALA A 125 13.13 16.07 -18.36
CA ALA A 125 13.27 16.67 -19.69
C ALA A 125 13.11 18.22 -19.70
N VAL A 126 12.58 18.81 -18.62
CA VAL A 126 12.36 20.26 -18.54
C VAL A 126 13.67 21.00 -18.24
N PRO A 127 14.09 21.97 -19.07
CA PRO A 127 15.27 22.78 -18.81
C PRO A 127 15.09 23.72 -17.60
N SER A 128 16.19 24.01 -16.92
CA SER A 128 16.31 24.69 -15.60
C SER A 128 15.68 26.10 -15.47
N GLY A 129 15.07 26.65 -16.52
CA GLY A 129 14.51 28.00 -16.55
C GLY A 129 13.02 28.10 -16.16
N LEU A 130 12.31 26.97 -16.03
CA LEU A 130 10.85 26.93 -15.81
C LEU A 130 10.50 26.29 -14.47
N GLY A 131 10.92 26.91 -13.36
CA GLY A 131 10.70 26.38 -12.00
C GLY A 131 9.24 26.05 -11.69
N HIS A 132 8.28 26.84 -12.18
CA HIS A 132 6.84 26.59 -12.01
C HIS A 132 6.34 25.33 -12.74
N VAL A 133 6.94 24.98 -13.87
CA VAL A 133 6.57 23.78 -14.62
C VAL A 133 7.14 22.54 -13.93
N THR A 134 8.38 22.62 -13.45
CA THR A 134 9.01 21.56 -12.64
C THR A 134 8.20 21.29 -11.37
N THR A 135 7.73 22.34 -10.68
CA THR A 135 6.90 22.18 -9.46
C THR A 135 5.55 21.55 -9.78
N ALA A 136 4.88 21.98 -10.85
CA ALA A 136 3.61 21.40 -11.27
C ALA A 136 3.74 19.92 -11.66
N LEU A 137 4.77 19.54 -12.42
CA LEU A 137 4.99 18.14 -12.77
C LEU A 137 5.35 17.28 -11.56
N ALA A 138 6.19 17.80 -10.65
CA ALA A 138 6.58 17.08 -9.44
C ALA A 138 5.39 16.86 -8.49
N THR A 139 4.47 17.82 -8.38
CA THR A 139 3.24 17.65 -7.58
C THR A 139 2.28 16.65 -8.22
N VAL A 140 2.16 16.61 -9.55
CA VAL A 140 1.41 15.57 -10.27
C VAL A 140 2.02 14.19 -10.05
N GLY A 141 3.35 14.07 -10.05
CA GLY A 141 4.03 12.82 -9.74
C GLY A 141 3.79 12.37 -8.30
N ARG A 142 3.86 13.30 -7.34
CA ARG A 142 3.57 13.03 -5.93
C ARG A 142 2.12 12.61 -5.70
N PHE A 143 1.18 13.22 -6.41
CA PHE A 143 -0.22 12.80 -6.43
C PHE A 143 -0.35 11.34 -6.86
N GLY A 144 0.22 10.97 -8.01
CA GLY A 144 0.18 9.59 -8.51
C GLY A 144 0.85 8.59 -7.56
N ALA A 145 1.99 8.95 -6.98
CA ALA A 145 2.70 8.11 -6.02
C ALA A 145 1.89 7.89 -4.72
N SER A 146 1.28 8.94 -4.17
CA SER A 146 0.43 8.85 -2.98
C SER A 146 -0.81 7.98 -3.22
N SER A 147 -1.50 8.19 -4.36
CA SER A 147 -2.64 7.36 -4.75
C SER A 147 -2.26 5.89 -4.93
N THR A 148 -1.11 5.63 -5.56
CA THR A 148 -0.59 4.26 -5.73
C THR A 148 -0.31 3.59 -4.39
N PHE A 149 0.34 4.31 -3.47
CA PHE A 149 0.63 3.83 -2.12
C PHE A 149 -0.64 3.47 -1.35
N ALA A 150 -1.65 4.35 -1.36
CA ALA A 150 -2.92 4.10 -0.68
C ALA A 150 -3.66 2.86 -1.23
N ILE A 151 -3.70 2.69 -2.56
CA ILE A 151 -4.33 1.51 -3.18
C ILE A 151 -3.54 0.25 -2.84
N LEU A 152 -2.22 0.32 -2.86
CA LEU A 152 -1.35 -0.83 -2.60
C LEU A 152 -1.48 -1.34 -1.16
N ASP A 153 -1.57 -0.44 -0.18
CA ASP A 153 -1.79 -0.81 1.22
C ASP A 153 -3.12 -1.55 1.40
N ILE A 154 -4.19 -1.09 0.74
CA ILE A 154 -5.48 -1.78 0.76
C ILE A 154 -5.38 -3.13 0.04
N TYR A 155 -4.77 -3.15 -1.14
CA TYR A 155 -4.59 -4.35 -1.94
C TYR A 155 -3.78 -5.43 -1.22
N CYS A 156 -2.80 -5.01 -0.41
CA CYS A 156 -2.04 -5.87 0.50
C CYS A 156 -2.98 -6.59 1.47
N THR A 157 -3.89 -5.86 2.14
CA THR A 157 -4.86 -6.48 3.06
C THR A 157 -5.81 -7.45 2.37
N GLU A 158 -6.16 -7.22 1.09
CA GLU A 158 -7.08 -8.08 0.36
C GLU A 158 -6.42 -9.36 -0.16
N LEU A 159 -5.13 -9.31 -0.51
CA LEU A 159 -4.40 -10.50 -0.97
C LEU A 159 -4.08 -11.46 0.18
N PHE A 160 -3.86 -10.95 1.39
CA PHE A 160 -3.54 -11.81 2.52
C PHE A 160 -4.79 -12.40 3.17
N PRO A 161 -4.84 -13.74 3.37
CA PRO A 161 -5.95 -14.40 4.04
C PRO A 161 -6.02 -13.95 5.51
N THR A 162 -7.23 -13.88 6.05
CA THR A 162 -7.55 -13.31 7.38
C THR A 162 -6.67 -13.86 8.50
N VAL A 163 -6.36 -15.16 8.46
CA VAL A 163 -5.52 -15.87 9.45
C VAL A 163 -4.08 -15.37 9.55
N ILE A 164 -3.49 -14.89 8.44
CA ILE A 164 -2.08 -14.45 8.37
C ILE A 164 -1.94 -12.99 7.91
N ARG A 165 -3.06 -12.28 7.73
CA ARG A 165 -3.08 -10.91 7.21
C ARG A 165 -2.21 -9.97 8.02
N HIS A 166 -2.38 -9.94 9.34
CA HIS A 166 -1.60 -9.03 10.19
C HIS A 166 -0.08 -9.28 10.07
N MET A 167 0.33 -10.55 9.98
CA MET A 167 1.73 -10.94 9.83
C MET A 167 2.28 -10.61 8.43
N GLY A 168 1.52 -10.90 7.38
CA GLY A 168 1.91 -10.62 5.99
C GLY A 168 1.99 -9.12 5.69
N VAL A 169 1.00 -8.35 6.13
CA VAL A 169 0.99 -6.88 6.01
C VAL A 169 2.15 -6.28 6.84
N GLY A 170 2.34 -6.71 8.08
CA GLY A 170 3.43 -6.23 8.93
C GLY A 170 4.81 -6.47 8.31
N THR A 171 5.06 -7.68 7.80
CA THR A 171 6.32 -8.03 7.11
C THR A 171 6.54 -7.17 5.87
N THR A 172 5.49 -6.99 5.06
CA THR A 172 5.54 -6.17 3.85
C THR A 172 5.87 -4.72 4.18
N ILE A 173 5.24 -4.15 5.21
CA ILE A 173 5.51 -2.78 5.66
C ILE A 173 6.94 -2.66 6.18
N MET A 174 7.43 -3.61 7.00
CA MET A 174 8.81 -3.59 7.51
C MET A 174 9.84 -3.56 6.39
N VAL A 175 9.69 -4.41 5.37
CA VAL A 175 10.60 -4.40 4.22
C VAL A 175 10.45 -3.11 3.40
N SER A 176 9.25 -2.58 3.29
CA SER A 176 9.01 -1.30 2.58
C SER A 176 9.71 -0.11 3.25
N ARG A 177 9.93 -0.16 4.58
CA ARG A 177 10.72 0.88 5.28
C ARG A 177 12.17 0.92 4.83
N VAL A 178 12.73 -0.20 4.37
CA VAL A 178 14.07 -0.22 3.75
C VAL A 178 14.09 0.68 2.51
N GLY A 179 13.01 0.69 1.71
CA GLY A 179 12.86 1.61 0.57
C GLY A 179 12.89 3.08 0.98
N GLY A 180 12.31 3.43 2.14
CA GLY A 180 12.38 4.77 2.71
C GLY A 180 13.78 5.17 3.18
N ILE A 181 14.57 4.21 3.69
CA ILE A 181 15.98 4.42 4.06
C ILE A 181 16.85 4.63 2.81
N VAL A 182 16.55 3.92 1.71
CA VAL A 182 17.27 4.04 0.43
C VAL A 182 16.96 5.35 -0.31
N ALA A 183 15.75 5.89 -0.15
CA ALA A 183 15.30 7.11 -0.84
C ALA A 183 16.23 8.34 -0.70
N PRO A 184 16.73 8.74 0.48
CA PRO A 184 17.67 9.86 0.59
C PRO A 184 18.99 9.62 -0.15
N PHE A 185 19.47 8.37 -0.24
CA PHE A 185 20.66 8.02 -1.02
C PHE A 185 20.44 8.27 -2.53
N LEU A 186 19.24 8.01 -3.05
CA LEU A 186 18.89 8.37 -4.42
C LEU A 186 18.86 9.90 -4.64
N SER A 187 18.45 10.67 -3.63
CA SER A 187 18.49 12.12 -3.68
C SER A 187 19.95 12.65 -3.70
N LEU A 188 20.85 12.02 -2.94
CA LEU A 188 22.29 12.32 -2.93
C LEU A 188 22.96 12.11 -4.29
N LEU A 189 22.48 11.17 -5.11
CA LEU A 189 22.95 10.99 -6.50
C LEU A 189 22.72 12.23 -7.37
N GLY A 190 21.80 13.12 -6.99
CA GLY A 190 21.55 14.40 -7.65
C GLY A 190 22.73 15.37 -7.60
N ASN A 191 23.65 15.19 -6.64
CA ASN A 191 24.89 15.98 -6.58
C ASN A 191 25.87 15.65 -7.71
N VAL A 192 25.78 14.44 -8.26
CA VAL A 192 26.57 14.05 -9.44
C VAL A 192 25.88 14.61 -10.68
N TRP A 193 24.61 14.22 -10.92
CA TRP A 193 23.81 14.63 -12.08
C TRP A 193 22.40 15.04 -11.65
N ARG A 194 22.02 16.30 -11.89
CA ARG A 194 20.71 16.87 -11.50
C ARG A 194 19.47 16.06 -11.94
N PRO A 195 19.37 15.52 -13.18
CA PRO A 195 18.18 14.76 -13.60
C PRO A 195 18.19 13.29 -13.16
N LEU A 196 19.30 12.81 -12.59
CA LEU A 196 19.51 11.38 -12.32
C LEU A 196 18.55 10.80 -11.27
N PRO A 197 18.24 11.49 -10.16
CA PRO A 197 17.24 11.01 -9.19
C PRO A 197 15.87 10.81 -9.84
N LEU A 198 15.40 11.79 -10.63
CA LEU A 198 14.10 11.72 -11.31
C LEU A 198 14.03 10.57 -12.31
N LEU A 199 15.10 10.32 -13.07
CA LEU A 199 15.17 9.17 -13.98
C LEU A 199 15.14 7.85 -13.22
N THR A 200 15.86 7.72 -12.10
CA THR A 200 15.80 6.48 -11.29
C THR A 200 14.41 6.23 -10.72
N LEU A 201 13.70 7.27 -10.25
CA LEU A 201 12.32 7.14 -9.78
C LEU A 201 11.37 6.76 -10.94
N GLY A 202 11.59 7.30 -12.13
CA GLY A 202 10.85 6.90 -13.35
C GLY A 202 11.06 5.42 -13.70
N VAL A 203 12.29 4.93 -13.65
CA VAL A 203 12.60 3.50 -13.88
C VAL A 203 11.95 2.61 -12.82
N LEU A 204 12.03 3.00 -11.54
CA LEU A 204 11.37 2.27 -10.46
C LEU A 204 9.85 2.22 -10.63
N SER A 205 9.23 3.30 -11.12
CA SER A 205 7.81 3.34 -11.46
C SER A 205 7.46 2.39 -12.62
N CYS A 206 8.29 2.33 -13.67
CA CYS A 206 8.10 1.37 -14.76
C CYS A 206 8.20 -0.08 -14.25
N VAL A 207 9.20 -0.39 -13.41
CA VAL A 207 9.35 -1.71 -12.79
C VAL A 207 8.12 -2.03 -11.93
N THR A 208 7.66 -1.09 -11.11
CA THR A 208 6.47 -1.24 -10.27
C THR A 208 5.26 -1.56 -11.14
N THR A 209 5.05 -0.81 -12.22
CA THR A 209 3.94 -1.03 -13.15
C THR A 209 4.01 -2.42 -13.77
N MET A 210 5.19 -2.82 -14.28
CA MET A 210 5.38 -4.13 -14.89
C MET A 210 5.09 -5.26 -13.90
N VAL A 211 5.60 -5.15 -12.67
CA VAL A 211 5.36 -6.15 -11.62
C VAL A 211 3.88 -6.18 -11.23
N VAL A 212 3.21 -5.01 -11.10
CA VAL A 212 1.77 -4.91 -10.78
C VAL A 212 0.91 -5.65 -11.82
N THR A 213 1.31 -5.69 -13.09
CA THR A 213 0.57 -6.44 -14.11
C THR A 213 0.55 -7.96 -13.89
N VAL A 214 1.53 -8.50 -13.15
CA VAL A 214 1.62 -9.93 -12.81
C VAL A 214 0.65 -10.29 -11.68
N LEU A 215 0.17 -9.33 -10.88
CA LEU A 215 -0.74 -9.62 -9.77
C LEU A 215 -2.16 -9.94 -10.28
N PRO A 216 -2.84 -10.91 -9.64
CA PRO A 216 -4.22 -11.27 -9.95
C PRO A 216 -5.17 -10.16 -9.49
N GLU A 217 -6.18 -9.85 -10.31
CA GLU A 217 -7.15 -8.82 -9.99
C GLU A 217 -8.07 -9.27 -8.82
N THR A 218 -8.08 -8.53 -7.70
CA THR A 218 -8.93 -8.88 -6.53
C THR A 218 -10.35 -8.34 -6.63
N HIS A 219 -10.68 -7.56 -7.66
CA HIS A 219 -11.97 -6.89 -7.75
C HIS A 219 -13.09 -7.91 -8.00
N GLY A 220 -13.97 -8.09 -7.00
CA GLY A 220 -15.12 -8.99 -7.08
C GLY A 220 -14.85 -10.44 -6.64
N VAL A 221 -13.65 -10.76 -6.15
CA VAL A 221 -13.33 -12.08 -5.61
C VAL A 221 -13.58 -12.08 -4.09
N PRO A 222 -14.32 -13.06 -3.52
CA PRO A 222 -14.45 -13.18 -2.08
C PRO A 222 -13.08 -13.33 -1.42
N LEU A 223 -12.90 -12.71 -0.26
CA LEU A 223 -11.65 -12.81 0.49
C LEU A 223 -11.41 -14.28 0.86
N PRO A 224 -10.26 -14.89 0.50
CA PRO A 224 -9.97 -16.25 0.88
C PRO A 224 -9.90 -16.33 2.41
N ASN A 225 -10.86 -17.05 2.99
CA ASN A 225 -10.93 -17.25 4.44
C ASN A 225 -9.97 -18.34 4.93
N THR A 226 -9.45 -19.16 4.01
CA THR A 226 -8.53 -20.26 4.31
C THR A 226 -7.36 -20.31 3.33
N LEU A 227 -6.23 -20.90 3.76
CA LEU A 227 -5.03 -21.05 2.93
C LEU A 227 -5.31 -21.84 1.64
N GLN A 228 -6.21 -22.83 1.71
CA GLN A 228 -6.62 -23.65 0.57
C GLN A 228 -7.41 -22.86 -0.48
N ASP A 229 -8.20 -21.87 -0.05
CA ASP A 229 -8.97 -21.01 -0.95
C ASP A 229 -8.03 -20.08 -1.74
N SER A 230 -6.96 -19.59 -1.11
CA SER A 230 -5.89 -18.84 -1.79
C SER A 230 -5.09 -19.67 -2.81
N GLU A 231 -5.11 -21.00 -2.67
CA GLU A 231 -4.42 -21.91 -3.58
C GLU A 231 -5.23 -22.19 -4.87
N ASN A 232 -6.56 -22.12 -4.78
CA ASN A 232 -7.49 -22.37 -5.91
C ASN A 232 -7.84 -21.13 -6.75
N ILE A 233 -7.56 -19.91 -6.28
CA ILE A 233 -7.90 -18.65 -7.00
C ILE A 233 -7.06 -18.45 -8.28
N ARG A 234 -6.04 -19.28 -8.55
CA ARG A 234 -5.22 -19.21 -9.76
C ARG A 234 -5.35 -20.45 -10.62
N ARG A 235 -6.37 -20.46 -11.48
CA ARG A 235 -6.30 -21.14 -12.79
C ARG A 235 -6.48 -20.12 -13.89
#